data_AF-A0A816VNS0-F1
#
_entry.id   AF-A0A816VNS0-F1
#
_cell.length_a   1.000
_cell.length_b   1.000
_cell.length_c   1.000
_cell.angle_alpha   90.00
_cell.angle_beta   90.00
_cell.angle_gamma   90.00
#
_symmetry.space_group_name_H-M   'P 1'
#
loop_
_entity.id
_entity.type
_entity.pdbx_description
1 polymer ?
#
loop_
_entity_poly.entity_id
_entity_poly.type
_entity_poly.pdbx_seq_one_letter_code
_entity_poly.pdbx_strand_id
1 'polypeptide(L)' 'MPRPSSTCAYPAARKRTYNWSVKAIRRKTTGTGRIRYLCNVPHRFKTISEKVPKLSQRTRQRLHHLKLLF' A
#
# COMPACT_ATOMS: atom_id res chain seq x y z
N MET A 1 10.82 -27.09 -25.82
CA MET A 1 10.87 -25.95 -24.88
C MET A 1 9.60 -25.11 -25.01
N PRO A 2 8.92 -24.72 -23.91
CA PRO A 2 7.73 -23.88 -23.97
C PRO A 2 8.11 -22.49 -24.51
N ARG A 3 7.38 -22.03 -25.54
CA ARG A 3 7.59 -20.70 -26.10
C ARG A 3 7.02 -19.65 -25.16
N PRO A 4 7.76 -18.56 -24.87
CA PRO A 4 7.29 -17.53 -23.96
C PRO A 4 6.03 -16.88 -24.54
N SER A 5 5.06 -16.60 -23.67
CA SER A 5 3.85 -15.92 -24.11
C SER A 5 4.18 -14.52 -24.63
N SER A 6 3.73 -14.20 -25.84
CA SER A 6 4.05 -12.93 -26.51
C SER A 6 3.54 -11.71 -25.73
N THR A 7 2.58 -11.86 -24.82
CA THR A 7 1.99 -10.71 -24.13
C THR A 7 2.59 -10.45 -22.75
N CYS A 8 2.89 -11.51 -21.98
CA CYS A 8 3.38 -11.39 -20.61
C CYS A 8 4.75 -12.03 -20.36
N ALA A 9 5.31 -12.74 -21.34
CA ALA A 9 6.58 -13.48 -21.24
C ALA A 9 6.62 -14.52 -20.12
N TYR A 10 5.49 -15.15 -19.79
CA TYR A 10 5.51 -16.31 -18.90
C TYR A 10 6.39 -17.40 -19.53
N PRO A 11 7.35 -18.01 -18.81
CA PRO A 11 7.49 -18.13 -17.35
C PRO A 11 8.39 -17.10 -16.63
N ALA A 12 8.79 -15.98 -17.27
CA ALA A 12 9.64 -14.98 -16.63
C ALA A 12 8.99 -14.36 -15.38
N ALA A 13 9.80 -14.11 -14.34
CA ALA A 13 9.33 -13.52 -13.08
C ALA A 13 8.79 -12.09 -13.24
N ARG A 14 9.37 -11.33 -14.18
CA ARG A 14 8.95 -9.96 -14.48
C ARG A 14 7.99 -9.93 -15.66
N LYS A 15 6.96 -9.10 -15.56
CA LYS A 15 6.03 -8.85 -16.67
C LYS A 15 6.74 -8.10 -17.79
N ARG A 16 6.51 -8.54 -19.03
CA ARG A 16 6.96 -7.84 -20.25
C ARG A 16 6.19 -6.53 -20.48
N THR A 17 6.92 -5.43 -20.59
CA THR A 17 6.42 -4.09 -20.95
C THR A 17 7.38 -3.41 -21.93
N TYR A 18 6.83 -2.68 -22.90
CA TYR A 18 7.62 -1.91 -23.86
C TYR A 18 7.09 -0.48 -23.95
N ASN A 19 7.99 0.50 -23.90
CA ASN A 19 7.65 1.93 -23.86
C ASN A 19 7.03 2.43 -25.17
N TRP A 20 7.30 1.76 -26.29
CA TRP A 20 6.70 2.09 -27.59
C TRP A 20 5.21 1.73 -27.68
N SER A 21 4.68 0.89 -26.79
CA SER A 21 3.26 0.49 -26.80
C SER A 21 2.49 1.10 -25.62
N VAL A 22 2.19 2.39 -25.70
CA VAL A 22 1.47 3.14 -24.65
C VAL A 22 0.10 2.52 -24.33
N LYS A 23 -0.65 2.08 -25.35
CA LYS A 23 -1.96 1.43 -25.17
C LYS A 23 -1.86 0.11 -24.41
N ALA A 24 -0.80 -0.67 -24.64
CA ALA A 24 -0.58 -1.92 -23.92
C ALA A 24 -0.22 -1.67 -22.45
N ILE A 25 0.56 -0.62 -22.16
CA ILE A 25 0.85 -0.18 -20.79
C ILE A 25 -0.45 0.21 -20.07
N ARG A 26 -1.30 1.03 -20.71
CA ARG A 26 -2.58 1.47 -20.12
C ARG A 26 -3.54 0.32 -19.78
N ARG A 27 -3.56 -0.75 -20.56
CA ARG A 27 -4.39 -1.94 -20.29
C ARG A 27 -3.93 -2.75 -19.07
N LYS A 28 -2.66 -2.64 -18.69
CA LYS A 28 -2.03 -3.43 -17.61
C LYS A 28 -1.70 -2.61 -16.37
N THR A 29 -1.94 -1.30 -16.42
CA THR A 29 -1.62 -0.39 -15.32
C THR A 29 -2.38 -0.74 -14.04
N THR A 30 -1.78 -0.44 -12.90
CA THR A 30 -2.42 -0.55 -11.58
C THR A 30 -3.69 0.29 -11.56
N GLY A 31 -4.73 -0.20 -10.86
CA GLY A 31 -6.04 0.46 -10.86
C GLY A 31 -7.00 -0.03 -11.95
N THR A 32 -6.67 -1.14 -12.61
CA THR A 32 -7.58 -1.86 -13.52
C THR A 32 -7.99 -3.22 -12.91
N GLY A 33 -9.24 -3.65 -13.14
CA GLY A 33 -9.77 -4.93 -12.63
C GLY A 33 -10.34 -4.85 -11.20
N ARG A 34 -10.21 -5.93 -10.42
CA ARG A 34 -10.91 -6.08 -9.12
C ARG A 34 -10.30 -5.30 -7.95
N ILE A 35 -9.01 -4.93 -8.02
CA ILE A 35 -8.32 -4.01 -7.09
C ILE A 35 -8.61 -4.29 -5.58
N ARG A 36 -8.84 -5.57 -5.21
CA ARG A 36 -9.43 -5.98 -3.91
C ARG A 36 -8.71 -5.41 -2.69
N TYR A 37 -7.39 -5.35 -2.72
CA TYR A 37 -6.60 -4.81 -1.62
C TYR A 37 -6.57 -3.28 -1.68
N LEU A 38 -6.11 -2.73 -2.81
CA LEU A 38 -5.85 -1.31 -2.99
C LEU A 38 -7.12 -0.44 -2.86
N CYS A 39 -8.32 -0.98 -3.14
CA CYS A 39 -9.58 -0.24 -2.93
C CYS A 39 -9.81 0.14 -1.46
N ASN A 40 -9.44 -0.73 -0.52
CA ASN A 40 -9.69 -0.51 0.90
C ASN A 40 -8.53 0.20 1.61
N VAL A 41 -7.37 0.30 0.97
CA VAL A 41 -6.18 0.97 1.48
C VAL A 41 -6.44 2.43 1.91
N PRO A 42 -7.05 3.32 1.10
CA PRO A 42 -7.29 4.70 1.51
C PRO A 42 -8.26 4.80 2.71
N HIS A 43 -9.26 3.92 2.79
CA HIS A 43 -10.17 3.85 3.93
C HIS A 43 -9.47 3.42 5.22
N ARG A 44 -8.56 2.45 5.12
CA ARG A 44 -7.72 2.03 6.26
C ARG A 44 -6.76 3.12 6.69
N PHE A 45 -6.15 3.84 5.76
CA PHE A 45 -5.28 4.96 6.11
C PHE A 45 -6.03 6.06 6.86
N LYS A 46 -7.25 6.41 6.43
CA LYS A 46 -8.08 7.39 7.15
C LYS A 46 -8.35 6.96 8.61
N THR A 47 -8.79 5.72 8.79
CA THR A 47 -9.11 5.19 10.13
C THR A 47 -7.88 5.01 11.01
N ILE A 48 -6.72 4.64 10.45
CA ILE A 48 -5.45 4.54 11.17
C ILE A 48 -4.93 5.92 11.54
N SER A 49 -4.98 6.91 10.65
CA SER A 49 -4.59 8.29 10.94
C SER A 49 -5.45 8.91 12.04
N GLU A 50 -6.75 8.63 12.05
CA GLU A 50 -7.68 9.07 13.11
C GLU A 50 -7.47 8.30 14.43
N LYS A 51 -7.11 7.01 14.36
CA LYS A 51 -6.80 6.16 15.52
C LYS A 51 -5.32 6.16 15.90
N VAL A 52 -4.45 7.00 15.30
CA VAL A 52 -3.11 7.23 15.84
C VAL A 52 -3.36 7.73 17.25
N PRO A 53 -3.04 6.92 18.24
CA PRO A 53 -3.58 7.19 19.53
C PRO A 53 -2.89 8.43 20.07
N LYS A 54 -3.67 9.26 20.76
CA LYS A 54 -3.17 10.09 21.87
C LYS A 54 -2.56 9.23 23.00
N LEU A 55 -1.91 8.09 22.70
CA LEU A 55 -1.21 7.16 23.62
C LEU A 55 -0.02 7.84 24.32
N SER A 56 0.29 9.09 23.99
CA SER A 56 1.27 9.92 24.71
C SER A 56 0.66 10.83 25.79
N GLN A 57 -0.67 11.04 25.84
CA GLN A 57 -1.24 12.02 26.78
C GLN A 57 -1.45 11.44 28.19
N ARG A 58 -1.90 10.18 28.33
CA ARG A 58 -2.11 9.54 29.65
C ARG A 58 -0.81 9.18 30.37
N THR A 59 0.22 8.76 29.64
CA THR A 59 1.57 8.48 30.18
C THR A 59 2.30 9.76 30.60
N ARG A 60 2.05 10.90 29.93
CA ARG A 60 2.55 12.21 30.36
C ARG A 60 1.91 12.72 31.65
N GLN A 61 0.59 12.56 31.82
CA GLN A 61 -0.09 13.02 33.05
C GLN A 61 0.38 12.28 34.31
N ARG A 62 0.63 10.97 34.22
CA ARG A 62 1.16 10.17 35.35
C ARG A 62 2.60 10.53 35.72
N LEU A 63 3.47 10.77 34.74
CA LEU A 63 4.86 11.20 34.99
C LEU A 63 4.94 12.63 35.53
N HIS A 64 4.00 13.52 35.17
CA HIS A 64 3.92 14.87 35.74
C HIS A 64 3.50 14.83 37.22
N HIS A 65 2.58 13.93 37.59
CA HIS A 65 2.11 13.80 38.98
C HIS A 65 3.18 13.16 39.90
N LEU A 66 4.01 12.25 39.38
CA LEU A 66 5.12 11.63 40.14
C LEU A 66 6.32 12.57 40.31
N LYS A 67 6.54 13.51 39.38
CA LYS A 67 7.57 14.57 39.49
C LYS A 67 7.23 15.70 40.47
N LEU A 68 5.99 15.76 40.96
CA LEU A 68 5.54 16.73 41.97
C LEU A 68 5.47 16.11 43.37
N LEU A 69 5.73 14.81 43.48
CA LEU A 69 5.73 14.04 44.74
C LEU A 69 7.16 13.68 45.22
N PHE A 70 8.18 14.09 44.47
CA PHE A 70 9.59 14.17 44.84
C PHE A 70 10.07 15.58 44.49
#